data_AF-A0A9P3NXS9-F1
#
_entry.id   AF-A0A9P3NXS9-F1
#
_cell.length_a   1.000
_cell.length_b   1.000
_cell.length_c   1.000
_cell.angle_alpha   90.00
_cell.angle_beta   90.00
_cell.angle_gamma   90.00
#
_symmetry.space_group_name_H-M   'P 1'
#
loop_
_entity.id
_entity.type
_entity.pdbx_description
1 polymer ?
#
loop_
_entity_poly.entity_id
_entity_poly.type
_entity_poly.pdbx_seq_one_letter_code
_entity_poly.pdbx_strand_id
1 'polypeptide(L)'
;MDLAWRNSAPFTARLRAPAPGQLAPLDGHRILRGSCGLRGVSPLRAPAGTSARRGIRVRPSRRAGRRTRAEAGNATEKAEAEASGAWREAARVGEEIRACYEVVERMGRGFVFLGSSRIAEDHPFFRQSLALSREIAVQFSSTTWSGIGPGLMDAVALGAEAVNRPVAGFKIVSEARQAEAAFVHPRLPAHAYVTCRSVLARKQGFLMAGSRSTEAHVAGFIALPGGVGTLDEILDFLALRQLGVGAGAPGEGSLGVSSSPGSSRKRSQGLPVPFLLMDYEGCYQPLLACMEEMQRWGLVDEREVESLWHVCRSNDEALHFLRKFYS
;
A
#
# COMPACT_ATOMS: atom_id res chain seq x y z
N MET A 1 -38.92 14.25 -8.28
CA MET A 1 -38.85 13.36 -9.45
C MET A 1 -37.85 12.27 -9.14
N ASP A 2 -38.36 11.06 -9.03
CA ASP A 2 -37.69 9.81 -8.68
C ASP A 2 -36.53 9.44 -9.59
N LEU A 3 -35.51 8.80 -9.01
CA LEU A 3 -34.97 7.53 -9.50
C LEU A 3 -34.26 6.80 -8.35
N ALA A 4 -34.91 5.72 -7.92
CA ALA A 4 -34.53 4.83 -6.82
C ALA A 4 -33.27 4.02 -7.15
N TRP A 5 -32.29 4.03 -6.24
CA TRP A 5 -31.26 2.99 -6.18
C TRP A 5 -31.81 1.82 -5.35
N ARG A 6 -32.10 0.72 -6.04
CA ARG A 6 -32.57 -0.54 -5.44
C ARG A 6 -31.49 -1.13 -4.53
N ASN A 7 -31.94 -1.57 -3.36
CA ASN A 7 -31.24 -2.47 -2.44
C ASN A 7 -30.55 -3.60 -3.18
N SER A 8 -29.22 -3.64 -3.09
CA SER A 8 -28.43 -4.86 -3.24
C SER A 8 -28.07 -5.32 -1.82
N ALA A 9 -28.45 -6.54 -1.48
CA ALA A 9 -28.32 -7.16 -0.16
C ALA A 9 -26.89 -7.05 0.43
N PRO A 10 -26.73 -7.06 1.77
CA PRO A 10 -25.40 -7.07 2.38
C PRO A 10 -24.67 -8.36 1.98
N PHE A 11 -23.46 -8.21 1.44
CA PHE A 11 -22.56 -9.33 1.20
C PHE A 11 -22.03 -9.84 2.55
N THR A 12 -22.82 -10.66 3.24
CA THR A 12 -22.36 -11.41 4.41
C THR A 12 -21.83 -12.76 3.96
N ALA A 13 -20.64 -12.79 3.37
CA ALA A 13 -19.87 -14.02 3.32
C ALA A 13 -19.22 -14.21 4.70
N ARG A 14 -19.88 -14.97 5.60
CA ARG A 14 -19.21 -15.51 6.78
C ARG A 14 -18.20 -16.56 6.28
N LEU A 15 -16.93 -16.18 6.18
CA LEU A 15 -15.85 -17.17 6.11
C LEU A 15 -15.83 -17.91 7.45
N ARG A 16 -16.38 -19.13 7.50
CA ARG A 16 -16.11 -20.07 8.60
C ARG A 16 -14.70 -20.63 8.37
N ALA A 17 -13.76 -20.30 9.24
CA ALA A 17 -12.54 -21.08 9.36
C ALA A 17 -12.92 -22.53 9.75
N PRO A 18 -12.34 -23.57 9.14
CA PRO A 18 -12.54 -24.93 9.60
C PRO A 18 -11.92 -25.10 11.00
N ALA A 19 -12.56 -25.92 11.84
CA ALA A 19 -12.06 -26.22 13.18
C ALA A 19 -10.72 -26.97 13.11
N PRO A 20 -9.78 -26.73 14.04
CA PRO A 20 -8.50 -27.41 14.04
C PRO A 20 -8.70 -28.91 14.30
N GLY A 21 -8.25 -29.75 13.35
CA GLY A 21 -8.29 -31.22 13.49
C GLY A 21 -8.94 -32.03 12.35
N GLN A 22 -9.43 -31.39 11.29
CA GLN A 22 -9.95 -32.10 10.10
C GLN A 22 -9.16 -31.77 8.83
N LEU A 23 -7.92 -32.23 8.75
CA LEU A 23 -7.21 -32.40 7.48
C LEU A 23 -6.78 -33.86 7.40
N ALA A 24 -7.48 -34.65 6.57
CA ALA A 24 -7.06 -36.00 6.24
C ALA A 24 -5.79 -35.93 5.36
N PRO A 25 -4.84 -36.87 5.52
CA PRO A 25 -3.62 -36.86 4.73
C PRO A 25 -3.96 -37.11 3.25
N LEU A 26 -3.39 -36.30 2.35
CA LEU A 26 -3.49 -36.50 0.91
C LEU A 26 -2.53 -37.62 0.49
N ASP A 27 -3.03 -38.86 0.49
CA ASP A 27 -2.36 -39.98 -0.16
C ASP A 27 -2.53 -39.91 -1.69
N GLY A 28 -1.43 -40.23 -2.36
CA GLY A 28 -1.23 -40.03 -3.80
C GLY A 28 -2.13 -40.85 -4.73
N HIS A 29 -2.18 -40.36 -5.97
CA HIS A 29 -2.59 -41.03 -7.20
C HIS A 29 -3.91 -41.81 -7.20
N ARG A 30 -4.98 -41.18 -7.70
CA ARG A 30 -5.96 -41.85 -8.56
C ARG A 30 -6.72 -40.86 -9.44
N ILE A 31 -6.45 -40.90 -10.74
CA ILE A 31 -7.30 -40.28 -11.76
C ILE A 31 -8.58 -41.10 -11.86
N LEU A 32 -9.72 -40.52 -11.51
CA LEU A 32 -11.04 -41.06 -11.85
C LEU A 32 -11.90 -39.98 -12.52
N ARG A 33 -12.30 -40.29 -13.75
CA ARG A 33 -13.26 -39.57 -14.58
C ARG A 33 -14.70 -39.96 -14.20
N GLY A 34 -15.62 -39.01 -14.38
CA GLY A 34 -17.08 -39.22 -14.47
C GLY A 34 -17.84 -38.47 -13.38
N SER A 35 -18.64 -37.41 -13.60
CA SER A 35 -19.76 -37.10 -14.52
C SER A 35 -21.11 -37.13 -13.79
N CYS A 36 -21.78 -35.96 -13.68
CA CYS A 36 -23.23 -35.78 -13.52
C CYS A 36 -23.51 -34.26 -13.59
N GLY A 37 -24.47 -33.69 -14.30
CA GLY A 37 -25.50 -34.18 -15.20
C GLY A 37 -26.32 -32.95 -15.63
N LEU A 38 -26.44 -32.71 -16.94
CA LEU A 38 -27.40 -31.73 -17.47
C LEU A 38 -28.37 -32.46 -18.40
N ARG A 39 -29.65 -32.31 -18.03
CA ARG A 39 -30.87 -32.64 -18.78
C ARG A 39 -30.72 -32.12 -20.22
N GLY A 40 -31.04 -32.80 -21.30
CA GLY A 40 -32.11 -33.76 -21.54
C GLY A 40 -33.01 -33.18 -22.66
N VAL A 41 -32.68 -33.45 -23.93
CA VAL A 41 -33.61 -33.39 -25.07
C VAL A 41 -33.26 -34.53 -26.04
N SER A 42 -34.26 -35.33 -26.40
CA SER A 42 -34.17 -36.65 -27.06
C SER A 42 -33.75 -36.64 -28.54
N PRO A 43 -33.30 -37.80 -29.09
CA PRO A 43 -32.64 -37.88 -30.38
C PRO A 43 -33.61 -38.18 -31.54
N LEU A 44 -33.32 -37.62 -32.72
CA LEU A 44 -33.89 -38.07 -33.99
C LEU A 44 -32.82 -38.81 -34.81
N ARG A 45 -33.22 -40.01 -35.22
CA ARG A 45 -32.53 -41.09 -35.93
C ARG A 45 -31.81 -40.62 -37.20
N ALA A 46 -30.58 -41.09 -37.41
CA ALA A 46 -29.88 -41.01 -38.69
C ALA A 46 -30.27 -42.19 -39.60
N PRO A 47 -30.38 -41.98 -40.93
CA PRO A 47 -30.17 -43.05 -41.89
C PRO A 47 -28.78 -42.95 -42.53
N ALA A 48 -28.17 -44.11 -42.72
CA ALA A 48 -26.95 -44.31 -43.48
C ALA A 48 -27.20 -44.11 -45.00
N GLY A 49 -26.17 -43.69 -45.74
CA GLY A 49 -26.19 -43.82 -47.20
C GLY A 49 -25.23 -42.92 -47.97
N THR A 50 -24.14 -43.54 -48.45
CA THR A 50 -23.53 -43.36 -49.79
C THR A 50 -22.97 -41.99 -50.24
N SER A 51 -21.64 -41.96 -50.30
CA SER A 51 -20.79 -41.56 -51.45
C SER A 51 -21.42 -40.65 -52.53
N ALA A 52 -20.90 -39.42 -52.64
CA ALA A 52 -20.52 -38.83 -53.92
C ALA A 52 -19.54 -37.65 -53.74
N ARG A 53 -18.40 -37.73 -54.42
CA ARG A 53 -17.41 -36.67 -54.57
C ARG A 53 -18.01 -35.45 -55.26
N ARG A 54 -17.74 -34.24 -54.76
CA ARG A 54 -17.57 -33.00 -55.57
C ARG A 54 -16.75 -31.99 -54.75
N GLY A 55 -15.58 -31.62 -55.26
CA GLY A 55 -14.68 -30.68 -54.62
C GLY A 55 -15.27 -29.27 -54.58
N ILE A 56 -15.26 -28.66 -53.40
CA ILE A 56 -15.52 -27.24 -53.22
C ILE A 56 -14.18 -26.55 -52.94
N ARG A 57 -13.74 -25.76 -53.93
CA ARG A 57 -12.56 -24.90 -53.84
C ARG A 57 -12.90 -23.72 -52.94
N VAL A 58 -12.48 -23.73 -51.68
CA VAL A 58 -12.64 -22.58 -50.78
C VAL A 58 -11.69 -21.47 -51.24
N ARG A 59 -12.24 -20.41 -51.85
CA ARG A 59 -11.52 -19.15 -52.08
C ARG A 59 -11.46 -18.38 -50.75
N PRO A 60 -10.30 -17.83 -50.34
CA PRO A 60 -10.26 -16.96 -49.18
C PRO A 60 -11.03 -15.68 -49.51
N SER A 61 -12.10 -15.40 -48.77
CA SER A 61 -12.80 -14.12 -48.86
C SER A 61 -11.90 -13.02 -48.30
N ARG A 62 -11.21 -12.28 -49.18
CA ARG A 62 -10.63 -10.99 -48.83
C ARG A 62 -11.75 -9.99 -48.55
N ARG A 63 -12.29 -9.99 -47.33
CA ARG A 63 -12.95 -8.82 -46.75
C ARG A 63 -12.00 -8.23 -45.71
N ALA A 64 -10.93 -7.61 -46.19
CA ALA A 64 -10.22 -6.60 -45.41
C ALA A 64 -11.15 -5.38 -45.36
N GLY A 65 -11.79 -5.15 -44.22
CA GLY A 65 -12.55 -3.92 -43.97
C GLY A 65 -11.62 -2.73 -44.16
N ARG A 66 -11.90 -1.90 -45.16
CA ARG A 66 -11.19 -0.67 -45.44
C ARG A 66 -11.55 0.32 -44.32
N ARG A 67 -10.79 0.33 -43.21
CA ARG A 67 -10.84 1.46 -42.27
C ARG A 67 -10.49 2.70 -43.08
N THR A 68 -11.36 3.69 -43.08
CA THR A 68 -11.15 4.90 -43.87
C THR A 68 -9.95 5.66 -43.29
N ARG A 69 -9.16 6.33 -44.14
CA ARG A 69 -7.97 7.10 -43.71
C ARG A 69 -8.29 8.15 -42.65
N ALA A 70 -9.54 8.62 -42.61
CA ALA A 70 -10.07 9.55 -41.60
C ALA A 70 -10.25 8.89 -40.22
N GLU A 71 -10.72 7.64 -40.15
CA GLU A 71 -10.84 6.89 -38.88
C GLU A 71 -9.48 6.51 -38.31
N ALA A 72 -8.49 6.24 -39.16
CA ALA A 72 -7.11 6.02 -38.75
C ALA A 72 -6.47 7.32 -38.22
N GLY A 73 -6.67 8.47 -38.90
CA GLY A 73 -6.17 9.77 -38.45
C GLY A 73 -6.71 10.18 -37.07
N ASN A 74 -8.02 10.07 -36.87
CA ASN A 74 -8.69 10.38 -35.60
C ASN A 74 -8.23 9.46 -34.45
N ALA A 75 -7.93 8.18 -34.73
CA ALA A 75 -7.37 7.27 -33.72
C ALA A 75 -5.94 7.66 -33.28
N THR A 76 -5.12 8.14 -34.21
CA THR A 76 -3.75 8.61 -33.92
C THR A 76 -3.78 9.91 -33.11
N GLU A 77 -4.58 10.89 -33.51
CA GLU A 77 -4.72 12.17 -32.81
C GLU A 77 -5.29 11.99 -31.39
N LYS A 78 -6.27 11.08 -31.23
CA LYS A 78 -6.79 10.71 -29.91
C LYS A 78 -5.73 10.04 -29.04
N ALA A 79 -4.94 9.12 -29.59
CA ALA A 79 -3.86 8.45 -28.85
C ALA A 79 -2.74 9.43 -28.46
N GLU A 80 -2.40 10.38 -29.32
CA GLU A 80 -1.42 11.44 -29.04
C GLU A 80 -1.94 12.43 -27.97
N ALA A 81 -3.23 12.78 -28.01
CA ALA A 81 -3.86 13.61 -26.99
C ALA A 81 -3.96 12.90 -25.63
N GLU A 82 -4.28 11.60 -25.63
CA GLU A 82 -4.29 10.75 -24.42
C GLU A 82 -2.87 10.58 -23.85
N ALA A 83 -1.86 10.35 -24.71
CA ALA A 83 -0.46 10.30 -24.29
C ALA A 83 0.00 11.66 -23.72
N SER A 84 -0.36 12.77 -24.37
CA SER A 84 -0.12 14.13 -23.88
C SER A 84 -0.81 14.39 -22.53
N GLY A 85 -2.00 13.83 -22.31
CA GLY A 85 -2.70 13.84 -21.03
C GLY A 85 -1.94 13.07 -19.94
N ALA A 86 -1.49 11.85 -20.26
CA ALA A 86 -0.73 11.01 -19.33
C ALA A 86 0.61 11.65 -18.92
N TRP A 87 1.34 12.24 -19.87
CA TRP A 87 2.59 12.95 -19.58
C TRP A 87 2.38 14.20 -18.71
N ARG A 88 1.27 14.93 -18.92
CA ARG A 88 0.91 16.06 -18.06
C ARG A 88 0.62 15.62 -16.63
N GLU A 89 -0.10 14.51 -16.45
CA GLU A 89 -0.36 13.97 -15.11
C GLU A 89 0.94 13.48 -14.45
N ALA A 90 1.82 12.79 -15.19
CA ALA A 90 3.12 12.38 -14.68
C ALA A 90 3.98 13.58 -14.23
N ALA A 91 4.01 14.67 -15.01
CA ALA A 91 4.71 15.90 -14.65
C ALA A 91 4.13 16.51 -13.37
N ARG A 92 2.80 16.59 -13.25
CA ARG A 92 2.12 17.07 -12.04
C ARG A 92 2.44 16.23 -10.81
N VAL A 93 2.46 14.90 -10.94
CA VAL A 93 2.88 14.01 -9.84
C VAL A 93 4.34 14.26 -9.47
N GLY A 94 5.21 14.50 -10.45
CA GLY A 94 6.60 14.89 -10.22
C GLY A 94 6.74 16.20 -9.44
N GLU A 95 5.92 17.20 -9.75
CA GLU A 95 5.85 18.46 -8.99
C GLU A 95 5.36 18.24 -7.55
N GLU A 96 4.35 17.38 -7.34
CA GLU A 96 3.88 17.03 -6.00
C GLU A 96 4.95 16.29 -5.19
N ILE A 97 5.69 15.35 -5.82
CA ILE A 97 6.84 14.68 -5.18
C ILE A 97 7.90 15.71 -4.79
N ARG A 98 8.23 16.66 -5.68
CA ARG A 98 9.21 17.71 -5.39
C ARG A 98 8.77 18.55 -4.19
N ALA A 99 7.51 18.97 -4.12
CA ALA A 99 6.98 19.70 -2.99
C ALA A 99 7.09 18.89 -1.68
N CYS A 100 6.84 17.57 -1.74
CA CYS A 100 7.05 16.70 -0.58
C CYS A 100 8.51 16.67 -0.11
N TYR A 101 9.47 16.67 -1.04
CA TYR A 101 10.90 16.71 -0.68
C TYR A 101 11.26 18.04 -0.02
N GLU A 102 10.80 19.16 -0.59
CA GLU A 102 11.07 20.51 -0.08
C GLU A 102 10.51 20.73 1.34
N VAL A 103 9.38 20.11 1.69
CA VAL A 103 8.86 20.18 3.07
C VAL A 103 9.66 19.28 4.02
N VAL A 104 10.12 18.10 3.58
CA VAL A 104 10.96 17.21 4.42
C VAL A 104 12.32 17.83 4.70
N GLU A 105 12.96 18.46 3.72
CA GLU A 105 14.23 19.17 3.92
C GLU A 105 14.08 20.31 4.93
N ARG A 106 12.97 21.02 4.88
CA ARG A 106 12.67 22.16 5.76
C ARG A 106 12.32 21.74 7.18
N MET A 107 11.43 20.75 7.31
CA MET A 107 10.91 20.30 8.60
C MET A 107 11.80 19.25 9.24
N GLY A 108 12.76 18.67 8.50
CA GLY A 108 13.62 17.60 8.97
C GLY A 108 12.95 16.23 8.97
N ARG A 109 13.78 15.19 8.86
CA ARG A 109 13.36 13.79 9.01
C ARG A 109 12.96 13.50 10.45
N GLY A 110 12.10 12.50 10.65
CA GLY A 110 11.65 12.13 11.99
C GLY A 110 10.75 10.91 12.02
N PHE A 111 9.85 10.83 12.99
CA PHE A 111 8.98 9.68 13.14
C PHE A 111 7.68 9.87 12.37
N VAL A 112 7.41 8.96 11.44
CA VAL A 112 6.17 8.91 10.66
C VAL A 112 5.18 8.00 11.35
N PHE A 113 4.08 8.58 11.80
CA PHE A 113 2.96 7.88 12.42
C PHE A 113 1.86 7.62 11.40
N LEU A 114 1.52 6.35 11.25
CA LEU A 114 0.44 5.85 10.42
C LEU A 114 -0.67 5.37 11.34
N GLY A 115 -1.94 5.64 11.03
CA GLY A 115 -3.02 5.23 11.92
C GLY A 115 -4.42 5.57 11.42
N SER A 116 -5.43 5.09 12.14
CA SER A 116 -6.83 5.27 11.77
C SER A 116 -7.28 6.73 11.79
N SER A 117 -7.96 7.16 10.73
CA SER A 117 -8.68 8.44 10.67
C SER A 117 -10.05 8.44 11.39
N ARG A 118 -10.46 7.30 11.95
CA ARG A 118 -11.83 7.07 12.44
C ARG A 118 -11.94 6.91 13.95
N ILE A 119 -10.81 6.78 14.65
CA ILE A 119 -10.80 6.62 16.11
C ILE A 119 -11.14 7.95 16.75
N ALA A 120 -12.13 7.98 17.65
CA ALA A 120 -12.54 9.18 18.36
C ALA A 120 -11.60 9.50 19.54
N GLU A 121 -11.65 10.74 20.03
CA GLU A 121 -10.75 11.25 21.08
C GLU A 121 -10.90 10.54 22.43
N ASP A 122 -12.09 10.02 22.72
CA ASP A 122 -12.41 9.28 23.95
C ASP A 122 -11.88 7.83 23.95
N HIS A 123 -11.51 7.31 22.78
CA HIS A 123 -11.01 5.95 22.62
C HIS A 123 -9.62 5.79 23.29
N PRO A 124 -9.34 4.66 23.99
CA PRO A 124 -8.03 4.40 24.60
C PRO A 124 -6.83 4.58 23.65
N PHE A 125 -6.94 4.06 22.42
CA PHE A 125 -5.90 4.20 21.40
C PHE A 125 -5.55 5.66 21.08
N PHE A 126 -6.52 6.59 21.15
CA PHE A 126 -6.24 8.01 20.93
C PHE A 126 -5.30 8.55 22.01
N ARG A 127 -5.63 8.30 23.29
CA ARG A 127 -4.81 8.71 24.44
C ARG A 127 -3.42 8.05 24.42
N GLN A 128 -3.35 6.77 24.09
CA GLN A 128 -2.07 6.05 23.97
C GLN A 128 -1.20 6.62 22.84
N SER A 129 -1.79 6.92 21.67
CA SER A 129 -1.07 7.49 20.53
C SER A 129 -0.55 8.89 20.81
N LEU A 130 -1.36 9.72 21.48
CA LEU A 130 -0.98 11.06 21.92
C LEU A 130 0.20 10.99 22.89
N ALA A 131 0.12 10.12 23.92
CA ALA A 131 1.20 9.92 24.87
C ALA A 131 2.48 9.42 24.20
N LEU A 132 2.38 8.42 23.31
CA LEU A 132 3.53 7.88 22.59
C LEU A 132 4.24 8.96 21.77
N SER A 133 3.49 9.73 20.97
CA SER A 133 4.07 10.81 20.16
C SER A 133 4.73 11.88 21.03
N ARG A 134 4.10 12.27 22.13
CA ARG A 134 4.66 13.22 23.09
C ARG A 134 6.01 12.75 23.63
N GLU A 135 6.07 11.49 24.08
CA GLU A 135 7.27 10.92 24.69
C GLU A 135 8.41 10.76 23.68
N ILE A 136 8.09 10.33 22.47
CA ILE A 136 9.04 10.26 21.35
C ILE A 136 9.59 11.64 21.02
N ALA A 137 8.71 12.64 20.89
CA ALA A 137 9.11 14.01 20.57
C ALA A 137 10.02 14.63 21.65
N VAL A 138 9.78 14.31 22.93
CA VAL A 138 10.66 14.70 24.05
C VAL A 138 12.03 14.03 23.95
N GLN A 139 12.06 12.71 23.77
CA GLN A 139 13.29 11.91 23.86
C GLN A 139 14.22 12.09 22.66
N PHE A 140 13.66 12.19 21.46
CA PHE A 140 14.44 12.11 20.23
C PHE A 140 14.61 13.45 19.52
N SER A 141 13.86 14.48 19.92
CA SER A 141 13.92 15.83 19.34
C SER A 141 13.76 15.86 17.80
N SER A 142 13.07 14.88 17.23
CA SER A 142 12.79 14.80 15.79
C SER A 142 11.37 15.25 15.48
N THR A 143 11.10 15.49 14.19
CA THR A 143 9.80 15.94 13.71
C THR A 143 8.79 14.80 13.73
N THR A 144 7.59 15.08 14.23
CA THR A 144 6.46 14.15 14.15
C THR A 144 5.75 14.34 12.81
N TRP A 145 5.71 13.28 12.01
CA TRP A 145 5.07 13.25 10.70
C TRP A 145 3.79 12.41 10.73
N SER A 146 2.71 12.87 10.10
CA SER A 146 1.50 12.07 9.91
C SER A 146 0.72 12.48 8.64
N GLY A 147 -0.40 11.80 8.37
CA GLY A 147 -1.34 12.23 7.33
C GLY A 147 -2.17 13.47 7.70
N ILE A 148 -2.01 14.00 8.93
CA ILE A 148 -2.64 15.22 9.45
C ILE A 148 -4.16 15.29 9.17
N GLY A 149 -4.80 14.14 9.25
CA GLY A 149 -6.25 13.98 9.27
C GLY A 149 -6.77 13.75 10.69
N PRO A 150 -8.08 13.50 10.85
CA PRO A 150 -8.68 13.22 12.15
C PRO A 150 -8.16 11.91 12.77
N GLY A 151 -8.61 11.63 14.00
CA GLY A 151 -8.34 10.39 14.71
C GLY A 151 -6.90 10.26 15.18
N LEU A 152 -6.27 9.10 14.99
CA LEU A 152 -4.94 8.86 15.52
C LEU A 152 -3.86 9.75 14.89
N MET A 153 -4.08 10.21 13.65
CA MET A 153 -3.20 11.19 13.00
C MET A 153 -3.24 12.56 13.70
N ASP A 154 -4.38 12.93 14.26
CA ASP A 154 -4.57 14.16 15.05
C ASP A 154 -3.98 13.98 16.46
N ALA A 155 -4.21 12.81 17.07
CA ALA A 155 -3.66 12.46 18.38
C ALA A 155 -2.14 12.62 18.46
N VAL A 156 -1.42 12.11 17.45
CA VAL A 156 0.05 12.21 17.41
C VAL A 156 0.53 13.63 17.18
N ALA A 157 -0.18 14.43 16.37
CA ALA A 157 0.12 15.84 16.19
C ALA A 157 -0.05 16.61 17.51
N LEU A 158 -1.16 16.41 18.20
CA LEU A 158 -1.42 17.01 19.52
C LEU A 158 -0.37 16.61 20.56
N GLY A 159 0.08 15.35 20.54
CA GLY A 159 1.11 14.87 21.46
C GLY A 159 2.43 15.62 21.33
N ALA A 160 2.89 15.82 20.10
CA ALA A 160 4.13 16.56 19.81
C ALA A 160 3.98 18.08 20.02
N GLU A 161 2.85 18.66 19.63
CA GLU A 161 2.54 20.08 19.87
C GLU A 161 2.50 20.43 21.35
N ALA A 162 1.97 19.53 22.19
CA ALA A 162 1.89 19.73 23.65
C ALA A 162 3.26 19.90 24.33
N VAL A 163 4.35 19.55 23.65
CA VAL A 163 5.74 19.72 24.11
C VAL A 163 6.54 20.66 23.20
N ASN A 164 5.86 21.46 22.39
CA ASN A 164 6.43 22.45 21.45
C ASN A 164 7.45 21.82 20.47
N ARG A 165 7.18 20.60 20.00
CA ARG A 165 8.02 19.93 19.01
C ARG A 165 7.41 20.04 17.60
N PRO A 166 8.25 20.01 16.54
CA PRO A 166 7.77 20.18 15.18
C PRO A 166 6.79 19.09 14.76
N VAL A 167 5.71 19.49 14.09
CA VAL A 167 4.74 18.60 13.45
C VAL A 167 4.63 18.96 11.98
N ALA A 168 4.68 17.94 11.13
CA ALA A 168 4.57 18.08 9.69
C ALA A 168 3.71 16.96 9.09
N GLY A 169 3.28 17.10 7.84
CA GLY A 169 2.45 16.06 7.24
C GLY A 169 2.15 16.14 5.77
N PHE A 170 1.51 15.08 5.28
CA PHE A 170 1.07 14.96 3.89
C PHE A 170 -0.42 14.63 3.85
N LYS A 171 -1.23 15.64 3.50
CA LYS A 171 -2.68 15.47 3.33
C LYS A 171 -2.99 14.90 1.96
N ILE A 172 -4.11 14.21 1.80
CA ILE A 172 -4.64 13.79 0.48
C ILE A 172 -6.00 14.46 0.22
N VAL A 173 -6.21 14.97 -0.99
CA VAL A 173 -7.46 15.67 -1.36
C VAL A 173 -8.71 14.77 -1.28
N SER A 174 -8.56 13.45 -1.35
CA SER A 174 -9.67 12.48 -1.28
C SER A 174 -10.32 12.35 0.11
N GLU A 175 -9.61 12.69 1.19
CA GLU A 175 -10.16 12.62 2.56
C GLU A 175 -11.16 13.76 2.85
N ALA A 176 -11.32 14.71 1.93
CA ALA A 176 -12.31 15.77 2.00
C ALA A 176 -13.32 15.64 0.85
N ARG A 177 -14.38 14.87 1.07
CA ARG A 177 -15.63 15.17 0.36
C ARG A 177 -16.10 16.53 0.87
N GLN A 178 -15.91 17.57 0.05
CA GLN A 178 -16.54 18.91 0.04
C GLN A 178 -15.59 20.11 0.24
N ALA A 179 -15.70 21.04 -0.72
CA ALA A 179 -15.34 22.47 -0.69
C ALA A 179 -13.86 22.85 -0.50
N GLU A 180 -13.50 24.00 -1.08
CA GLU A 180 -12.17 24.62 -1.14
C GLU A 180 -11.48 24.82 0.23
N ALA A 181 -12.20 24.65 1.35
CA ALA A 181 -11.66 24.58 2.71
C ALA A 181 -10.77 23.34 2.97
N ALA A 182 -10.78 22.34 2.07
CA ALA A 182 -10.05 21.08 2.20
C ALA A 182 -8.51 21.16 2.08
N PHE A 183 -7.96 22.30 1.65
CA PHE A 183 -6.51 22.44 1.43
C PHE A 183 -5.75 22.96 2.64
N VAL A 184 -6.41 23.65 3.57
CA VAL A 184 -5.77 24.30 4.71
C VAL A 184 -5.95 23.47 5.98
N HIS A 185 -4.85 23.11 6.64
CA HIS A 185 -4.91 22.44 7.93
C HIS A 185 -5.29 23.46 9.02
N PRO A 186 -6.26 23.16 9.91
CA PRO A 186 -6.78 24.15 10.85
C PRO A 186 -5.77 24.60 11.92
N ARG A 187 -4.77 23.77 12.25
CA ARG A 187 -3.82 24.01 13.35
C ARG A 187 -2.37 24.18 12.91
N LEU A 188 -2.01 23.72 11.72
CA LEU A 188 -0.60 23.66 11.30
C LEU A 188 -0.31 24.78 10.30
N PRO A 189 0.87 25.41 10.37
CA PRO A 189 1.24 26.44 9.43
C PRO A 189 1.39 25.84 8.02
N ALA A 190 1.05 26.62 6.99
CA ALA A 190 1.04 26.16 5.60
C ALA A 190 2.39 25.62 5.08
N HIS A 191 3.51 26.03 5.70
CA HIS A 191 4.85 25.56 5.31
C HIS A 191 5.22 24.18 5.90
N ALA A 192 4.43 23.64 6.83
CA ALA A 192 4.70 22.39 7.52
C ALA A 192 4.06 21.16 6.85
N TYR A 193 3.24 21.36 5.81
CA TYR A 193 2.58 20.24 5.16
C TYR A 193 2.34 20.47 3.66
N VAL A 194 2.11 19.37 2.95
CA VAL A 194 1.73 19.38 1.54
C VAL A 194 0.39 18.66 1.37
N THR A 195 -0.52 19.26 0.62
CA THR A 195 -1.78 18.61 0.23
C THR A 195 -1.62 17.98 -1.14
N CYS A 196 -1.41 16.67 -1.14
CA CYS A 196 -1.23 15.84 -2.33
C CYS A 196 -2.59 15.54 -2.98
N ARG A 197 -2.59 15.38 -4.30
CA ARG A 197 -3.70 14.72 -5.02
C ARG A 197 -3.35 13.29 -5.39
N SER A 198 -2.05 13.03 -5.58
CA SER A 198 -1.53 11.69 -5.84
C SER A 198 -1.16 10.97 -4.55
N VAL A 199 -1.68 9.75 -4.39
CA VAL A 199 -1.26 8.84 -3.30
C VAL A 199 0.22 8.47 -3.44
N LEU A 200 0.74 8.41 -4.67
CA LEU A 200 2.16 8.15 -4.91
C LEU A 200 3.05 9.25 -4.33
N ALA A 201 2.72 10.52 -4.56
CA ALA A 201 3.47 11.65 -4.02
C ALA A 201 3.44 11.66 -2.48
N ARG A 202 2.28 11.37 -1.89
CA ARG A 202 2.12 11.24 -0.43
C ARG A 202 2.98 10.11 0.15
N LYS A 203 2.93 8.92 -0.45
CA LYS A 203 3.74 7.76 -0.04
C LYS A 203 5.24 8.09 -0.12
N GLN A 204 5.69 8.70 -1.22
CA GLN A 204 7.08 9.14 -1.37
C GLN A 204 7.50 10.15 -0.29
N GLY A 205 6.61 11.08 0.06
CA GLY A 205 6.82 12.01 1.18
C GLY A 205 7.04 11.29 2.51
N PHE A 206 6.19 10.32 2.86
CA PHE A 206 6.35 9.54 4.08
C PHE A 206 7.64 8.74 4.12
N LEU A 207 7.98 8.06 3.01
CA LEU A 207 9.25 7.35 2.89
C LEU A 207 10.39 8.31 3.17
N MET A 208 10.43 9.46 2.48
CA MET A 208 11.46 10.46 2.72
C MET A 208 11.49 10.99 4.15
N ALA A 209 10.35 11.24 4.78
CA ALA A 209 10.28 11.76 6.15
C ALA A 209 10.80 10.78 7.20
N GLY A 210 10.45 9.48 7.08
CA GLY A 210 10.79 8.44 8.05
C GLY A 210 12.16 7.77 7.81
N SER A 211 12.80 8.06 6.69
CA SER A 211 14.07 7.47 6.31
C SER A 211 15.31 8.13 6.91
N ARG A 212 16.39 7.36 6.96
CA ARG A 212 17.71 7.80 7.43
C ARG A 212 18.71 7.86 6.28
N SER A 213 19.24 9.04 6.00
CA SER A 213 20.36 9.24 5.06
C SER A 213 21.72 9.32 5.74
N THR A 214 21.74 9.57 7.05
CA THR A 214 22.97 9.71 7.86
C THR A 214 22.69 9.14 9.26
N GLU A 215 23.72 8.72 9.99
CA GLU A 215 23.54 8.16 11.33
C GLU A 215 22.92 9.16 12.31
N ALA A 216 23.15 10.47 12.07
CA ALA A 216 22.58 11.57 12.84
C ALA A 216 21.04 11.71 12.68
N HIS A 217 20.45 11.13 11.62
CA HIS A 217 19.00 11.16 11.47
C HIS A 217 18.33 10.20 12.45
N VAL A 218 17.50 10.77 13.33
CA VAL A 218 16.62 10.04 14.25
C VAL A 218 15.21 10.00 13.65
N ALA A 219 14.97 8.99 12.80
CA ALA A 219 13.77 8.86 12.00
C ALA A 219 13.34 7.39 11.82
N GLY A 220 12.03 7.15 11.80
CA GLY A 220 11.46 5.82 11.68
C GLY A 220 9.95 5.84 11.45
N PHE A 221 9.35 4.66 11.43
CA PHE A 221 7.92 4.49 11.15
C PHE A 221 7.21 3.83 12.33
N ILE A 222 6.00 4.28 12.62
CA ILE A 222 5.19 3.79 13.73
C ILE A 222 3.76 3.58 13.21
N ALA A 223 3.38 2.32 13.07
CA ALA A 223 2.04 1.92 12.69
C ALA A 223 1.15 1.74 13.93
N LEU A 224 0.31 2.73 14.18
CA LEU A 224 -0.76 2.71 15.17
C LEU A 224 -1.99 1.95 14.63
N PRO A 225 -2.90 1.47 15.49
CA PRO A 225 -4.11 0.78 15.06
C PRO A 225 -4.85 1.50 13.93
N GLY A 226 -5.07 0.79 12.84
CA GLY A 226 -5.39 1.40 11.55
C GLY A 226 -6.32 0.57 10.68
N GLY A 227 -6.82 1.20 9.62
CA GLY A 227 -7.64 0.56 8.60
C GLY A 227 -6.83 0.23 7.34
N VAL A 228 -7.55 0.07 6.21
CA VAL A 228 -6.95 -0.24 4.91
C VAL A 228 -5.88 0.76 4.48
N GLY A 229 -6.05 2.07 4.75
CA GLY A 229 -5.02 3.07 4.41
C GLY A 229 -3.71 2.85 5.19
N THR A 230 -3.81 2.56 6.48
CA THR A 230 -2.64 2.22 7.31
C THR A 230 -2.00 0.91 6.84
N LEU A 231 -2.80 -0.10 6.46
CA LEU A 231 -2.29 -1.34 5.90
C LEU A 231 -1.60 -1.14 4.56
N ASP A 232 -2.11 -0.27 3.69
CA ASP A 232 -1.47 0.09 2.42
C ASP A 232 -0.08 0.70 2.66
N GLU A 233 0.05 1.63 3.60
CA GLU A 233 1.34 2.24 3.98
C GLU A 233 2.30 1.23 4.64
N ILE A 234 1.78 0.35 5.51
CA ILE A 234 2.57 -0.76 6.09
C ILE A 234 3.13 -1.65 4.98
N LEU A 235 2.27 -2.17 4.10
CA LEU A 235 2.65 -3.10 3.04
C LEU A 235 3.63 -2.47 2.03
N ASP A 236 3.48 -1.19 1.73
CA ASP A 236 4.43 -0.43 0.91
C ASP A 236 5.85 -0.49 1.52
N PHE A 237 5.95 -0.25 2.83
CA PHE A 237 7.24 -0.32 3.52
C PHE A 237 7.80 -1.75 3.58
N LEU A 238 6.95 -2.76 3.83
CA LEU A 238 7.39 -4.15 3.85
C LEU A 238 7.99 -4.56 2.51
N ALA A 239 7.31 -4.20 1.41
CA ALA A 239 7.75 -4.51 0.06
C ALA A 239 9.10 -3.85 -0.25
N LEU A 240 9.29 -2.58 0.11
CA LEU A 240 10.56 -1.88 -0.07
C LEU A 240 11.70 -2.53 0.69
N ARG A 241 11.43 -2.91 1.95
CA ARG A 241 12.41 -3.58 2.80
C ARG A 241 12.80 -4.95 2.27
N GLN A 242 11.83 -5.74 1.82
CA GLN A 242 12.07 -7.04 1.19
C GLN A 242 12.93 -6.93 -0.07
N LEU A 243 12.67 -5.94 -0.91
CA LEU A 243 13.47 -5.68 -2.11
C LEU A 243 14.91 -5.21 -1.79
N GLY A 244 15.18 -4.82 -0.54
CA GLY A 244 16.43 -4.18 -0.15
C GLY A 244 16.63 -2.82 -0.83
N VAL A 245 15.55 -2.23 -1.33
CA VAL A 245 15.51 -0.83 -1.74
C VAL A 245 15.42 -0.06 -0.43
N GLY A 246 16.59 0.18 0.15
CA GLY A 246 16.69 0.95 1.39
C GLY A 246 15.94 2.25 1.21
N ALA A 247 15.32 2.72 2.29
CA ALA A 247 14.55 3.95 2.29
C ALA A 247 15.45 5.22 2.08
N GLY A 248 16.68 5.05 1.58
CA GLY A 248 17.53 6.14 1.10
C GLY A 248 16.95 6.76 -0.16
N ALA A 249 17.15 8.07 -0.30
CA ALA A 249 16.69 8.82 -1.46
C ALA A 249 17.17 8.18 -2.78
N PRO A 250 16.34 8.16 -3.84
CA PRO A 250 16.77 7.71 -5.16
C PRO A 250 17.84 8.70 -5.69
N GLY A 251 19.12 8.32 -5.58
CA GLY A 251 20.25 9.17 -5.99
C GLY A 251 21.60 8.68 -5.49
N GLU A 252 21.65 8.00 -4.35
CA GLU A 252 22.86 7.34 -3.87
C GLU A 252 22.84 5.85 -4.23
N GLY A 253 23.13 5.57 -5.51
CA GLY A 253 23.65 4.29 -5.98
C GLY A 253 22.79 3.05 -5.76
N SER A 254 21.73 2.85 -6.55
CA SER A 254 21.31 1.49 -6.94
C SER A 254 20.36 1.49 -8.14
N LEU A 255 20.90 1.80 -9.32
CA LEU A 255 20.38 1.29 -10.60
C LEU A 255 21.56 0.77 -11.43
N GLY A 256 22.29 -0.18 -10.85
CA GLY A 256 23.29 -0.96 -11.57
C GLY A 256 22.70 -2.30 -11.99
N VAL A 257 22.07 -2.37 -13.16
CA VAL A 257 21.79 -3.67 -13.81
C VAL A 257 23.14 -4.22 -14.28
N SER A 258 23.73 -5.09 -13.47
CA SER A 258 24.97 -5.80 -13.83
C SER A 258 24.73 -7.30 -13.70
N SER A 259 24.40 -7.88 -14.85
CA SER A 259 24.37 -9.31 -15.13
C SER A 259 25.79 -9.89 -15.03
N SER A 260 26.12 -10.49 -13.89
CA SER A 260 27.22 -11.45 -13.77
C SER A 260 27.00 -12.34 -12.54
N PRO A 261 26.75 -13.65 -12.73
CA PRO A 261 26.58 -14.58 -11.62
C PRO A 261 27.96 -14.99 -11.09
N GLY A 262 28.27 -14.68 -9.82
CA GLY A 262 29.49 -15.19 -9.18
C GLY A 262 30.18 -14.27 -8.18
N SER A 263 29.71 -13.05 -7.94
CA SER A 263 30.26 -12.18 -6.91
C SER A 263 29.26 -11.99 -5.78
N SER A 264 29.61 -12.41 -4.57
CA SER A 264 28.92 -12.07 -3.32
C SER A 264 28.97 -10.56 -3.11
N ARG A 265 28.14 -9.82 -3.84
CA ARG A 265 27.99 -8.37 -3.72
C ARG A 265 27.31 -8.07 -2.40
N LYS A 266 28.06 -7.49 -1.48
CA LYS A 266 27.56 -6.74 -0.33
C LYS A 266 26.66 -5.63 -0.92
N ARG A 267 25.35 -5.85 -0.98
CA ARG A 267 24.37 -4.82 -1.34
C ARG A 267 24.68 -3.60 -0.46
N SER A 268 24.73 -2.40 -1.02
CA SER A 268 24.78 -1.15 -0.26
C SER A 268 23.47 -1.03 0.52
N GLN A 269 23.40 -1.72 1.65
CA GLN A 269 22.27 -1.62 2.56
C GLN A 269 22.31 -0.20 3.12
N GLY A 270 21.29 0.59 2.80
CA GLY A 270 21.08 1.89 3.44
C GLY A 270 20.99 1.73 4.95
N LEU A 271 21.04 2.85 5.68
CA LEU A 271 20.97 2.83 7.13
C LEU A 271 19.71 2.11 7.63
N PRO A 272 19.80 1.31 8.70
CA PRO A 272 18.64 0.64 9.25
C PRO A 272 17.62 1.68 9.70
N VAL A 273 16.35 1.50 9.37
CA VAL A 273 15.25 2.36 9.80
C VAL A 273 14.31 1.53 10.68
N PRO A 274 13.98 1.98 11.90
CA PRO A 274 13.07 1.25 12.76
C PRO A 274 11.64 1.40 12.23
N PHE A 275 10.92 0.29 12.20
CA PHE A 275 9.49 0.24 11.92
C PHE A 275 8.80 -0.46 13.09
N LEU A 276 7.90 0.22 13.79
CA LEU A 276 7.18 -0.33 14.93
C LEU A 276 5.73 -0.60 14.53
N LEU A 277 5.22 -1.77 14.90
CA LEU A 277 3.81 -2.13 14.79
C LEU A 277 3.20 -2.12 16.20
N MET A 278 2.36 -1.13 16.47
CA MET A 278 1.72 -0.95 17.79
C MET A 278 0.48 -1.84 17.89
N ASP A 279 0.68 -3.05 18.41
CA ASP A 279 -0.33 -4.08 18.61
C ASP A 279 -1.10 -3.88 19.92
N TYR A 280 -1.68 -2.69 20.09
CA TYR A 280 -2.50 -2.37 21.25
C TYR A 280 -3.68 -3.34 21.34
N GLU A 281 -3.82 -4.00 22.50
CA GLU A 281 -4.87 -4.99 22.77
C GLU A 281 -4.91 -6.15 21.76
N GLY A 282 -3.83 -6.40 21.02
CA GLY A 282 -3.80 -7.46 20.01
C GLY A 282 -4.51 -7.12 18.70
N CYS A 283 -4.73 -5.84 18.38
CA CYS A 283 -5.48 -5.43 17.19
C CYS A 283 -4.86 -5.91 15.84
N TYR A 284 -3.56 -6.18 15.81
CA TYR A 284 -2.83 -6.68 14.65
C TYR A 284 -2.59 -8.19 14.67
N GLN A 285 -3.04 -8.92 15.70
CA GLN A 285 -2.93 -10.39 15.74
C GLN A 285 -3.45 -11.09 14.48
N PRO A 286 -4.58 -10.67 13.84
CA PRO A 286 -5.01 -11.26 12.58
C PRO A 286 -4.03 -11.04 11.41
N LEU A 287 -3.37 -9.87 11.36
CA LEU A 287 -2.36 -9.57 10.35
C LEU A 287 -1.11 -10.42 10.58
N LEU A 288 -0.66 -10.52 11.83
CA LEU A 288 0.49 -11.33 12.22
C LEU A 288 0.27 -12.81 11.89
N ALA A 289 -0.90 -13.36 12.23
CA ALA A 289 -1.27 -14.73 11.87
C ALA A 289 -1.31 -14.95 10.35
N CYS A 290 -1.73 -13.95 9.58
CA CYS A 290 -1.68 -14.03 8.11
C CYS A 290 -0.24 -14.12 7.60
N MET A 291 0.70 -13.35 8.18
CA MET A 291 2.13 -13.42 7.82
C MET A 291 2.74 -14.78 8.20
N GLU A 292 2.39 -15.34 9.37
CA GLU A 292 2.81 -16.69 9.78
C GLU A 292 2.33 -17.77 8.81
N GLU A 293 1.09 -17.67 8.33
CA GLU A 293 0.60 -18.57 7.28
C GLU A 293 1.38 -18.38 5.98
N MET A 294 1.66 -17.14 5.57
CA MET A 294 2.47 -16.90 4.37
C MET A 294 3.87 -17.53 4.49
N GLN A 295 4.49 -17.50 5.66
CA GLN A 295 5.76 -18.20 5.94
C GLN A 295 5.61 -19.72 5.79
N ARG A 296 4.58 -20.31 6.39
CA ARG A 296 4.32 -21.77 6.30
C ARG A 296 4.15 -22.24 4.87
N TRP A 297 3.55 -21.41 4.01
CA TRP A 297 3.37 -21.70 2.60
C TRP A 297 4.60 -21.37 1.74
N GLY A 298 5.67 -20.83 2.33
CA GLY A 298 6.90 -20.45 1.63
C GLY A 298 6.74 -19.21 0.74
N LEU A 299 5.76 -18.34 1.03
CA LEU A 299 5.51 -17.10 0.28
C LEU A 299 6.42 -15.95 0.72
N VAL A 300 6.90 -16.00 1.96
CA VAL A 300 7.85 -15.06 2.58
C VAL A 300 8.85 -15.84 3.43
N ASP A 301 10.10 -15.40 3.47
CA ASP A 301 11.12 -16.05 4.32
C ASP A 301 10.95 -15.64 5.79
N GLU A 302 11.32 -16.52 6.72
CA GLU A 302 11.24 -16.25 8.16
C GLU A 302 12.03 -15.00 8.56
N ARG A 303 13.26 -14.87 8.04
CA ARG A 303 14.15 -13.74 8.31
C ARG A 303 13.66 -12.46 7.64
N GLU A 304 12.92 -12.57 6.54
CA GLU A 304 12.28 -11.42 5.93
C GLU A 304 11.29 -10.83 6.92
N VAL A 305 10.31 -11.61 7.39
CA VAL A 305 9.24 -11.16 8.29
C VAL A 305 9.77 -10.64 9.64
N GLU A 306 10.70 -11.35 10.29
CA GLU A 306 11.30 -10.89 11.56
C GLU A 306 12.01 -9.55 11.42
N SER A 307 12.58 -9.28 10.24
CA SER A 307 13.25 -8.03 9.97
C SER A 307 12.28 -6.89 9.66
N LEU A 308 11.02 -7.16 9.27
CA LEU A 308 10.12 -6.16 8.70
C LEU A 308 9.71 -5.07 9.68
N TRP A 309 9.38 -5.46 10.90
CA TRP A 309 8.91 -4.56 11.96
C TRP A 309 9.25 -5.10 13.35
N HIS A 310 9.17 -4.22 14.35
CA HIS A 310 9.16 -4.59 15.75
C HIS A 310 7.75 -4.44 16.31
N VAL A 311 7.16 -5.53 16.80
CA VAL A 311 5.80 -5.50 17.37
C VAL A 311 5.88 -5.04 18.83
N CYS A 312 5.09 -4.01 19.17
CA CYS A 312 5.01 -3.45 20.53
C CYS A 312 3.57 -3.49 21.02
N ARG A 313 3.34 -4.03 22.22
CA ARG A 313 2.00 -4.08 22.86
C ARG A 313 1.70 -2.87 23.72
N SER A 314 2.71 -2.05 24.01
CA SER A 314 2.61 -0.86 24.85
C SER A 314 3.56 0.25 24.38
N ASN A 315 3.32 1.47 24.87
CA ASN A 315 4.23 2.60 24.63
C ASN A 315 5.61 2.37 25.24
N ASP A 316 5.68 1.73 26.41
CA ASP A 316 6.94 1.45 27.09
C ASP A 316 7.84 0.53 26.27
N GLU A 317 7.27 -0.50 25.66
CA GLU A 317 7.98 -1.40 24.75
C GLU A 317 8.53 -0.64 23.54
N ALA A 318 7.71 0.20 22.91
CA ALA A 318 8.11 1.03 21.77
C ALA A 318 9.26 1.97 22.13
N LEU A 319 9.14 2.70 23.24
CA LEU A 319 10.15 3.65 23.68
C LEU A 319 11.44 2.95 24.12
N HIS A 320 11.34 1.79 24.78
CA HIS A 320 12.50 0.98 25.12
C HIS A 320 13.26 0.54 23.87
N PHE A 321 12.54 0.02 22.87
CA PHE A 321 13.13 -0.37 21.60
C PHE A 321 13.82 0.81 20.91
N LEU A 322 13.15 1.96 20.78
CA LEU A 322 13.71 3.13 20.11
C LEU A 322 14.95 3.67 20.83
N ARG A 323 14.95 3.72 22.18
CA ARG A 323 16.15 4.12 22.94
C ARG A 323 17.33 3.20 22.67
N LYS A 324 17.10 1.88 22.63
CA LYS A 324 18.13 0.90 22.30
C LYS A 324 18.60 1.00 20.84
N PHE A 325 17.71 1.38 19.94
CA PHE A 325 18.03 1.53 18.53
C PHE A 325 18.93 2.76 18.26
N TYR A 326 18.72 3.86 18.98
CA TYR A 326 19.47 5.12 18.80
C TYR A 326 20.53 5.42 19.89
N SER A 327 20.83 4.46 20.77
CA SER A 327 21.93 4.54 21.73
C SER A 327 23.27 4.24 21.07
#